data_AF-Q0W068-F1
#
_entry.id   AF-Q0W068-F1
#
_cell.length_a   1.000
_cell.length_b   1.000
_cell.length_c   1.000
_cell.angle_alpha   90.00
_cell.angle_beta   90.00
_cell.angle_gamma   90.00
#
_symmetry.space_group_name_H-M   'P 1'
#
loop_
_entity.id
_entity.type
_entity.pdbx_description
1 polymer ?
#
loop_
_entity_poly.entity_id
_entity_poly.type
_entity_poly.pdbx_seq_one_letter_code
_entity_poly.pdbx_strand_id
1 'polypeptide(L)'
;MISDSNKVVLVDELESITEPGASAKIIAGILETLHDNDGSIAVFVSHLAEQILENTQCAVRVDGIEAKGLDQNLNLIVDRTPRYNYLAKSTPELIVERLTRTSDGDQKEFYGRLLQKFKGKK
;
A
#
# COMPACT_ATOMS: atom_id res chain seq x y z
N MET A 1 -0.72 13.65 21.98
CA MET A 1 -1.75 13.65 20.91
C MET A 1 -3.10 14.15 21.40
N ILE A 2 -3.39 14.08 22.70
CA ILE A 2 -4.61 14.63 23.32
C ILE A 2 -4.29 16.04 23.86
N SER A 3 -4.72 17.06 23.13
CA SER A 3 -4.63 18.48 23.50
C SER A 3 -5.60 19.26 22.62
N ASP A 4 -6.13 20.37 23.11
CA ASP A 4 -7.14 21.20 22.40
C ASP A 4 -6.56 22.01 21.23
N SER A 5 -5.26 21.85 20.94
CA SER A 5 -4.59 22.50 19.82
C SER A 5 -4.84 21.73 18.52
N ASN A 6 -5.07 22.46 17.42
CA ASN A 6 -5.11 21.89 16.07
C ASN A 6 -3.79 21.16 15.76
N LYS A 7 -3.89 20.01 15.07
CA LYS A 7 -2.74 19.16 14.75
C LYS A 7 -2.75 18.79 13.27
N VAL A 8 -1.55 18.71 12.70
CA VAL A 8 -1.33 18.08 11.40
C VAL A 8 -0.36 16.93 11.62
N VAL A 9 -0.80 15.73 11.30
CA VAL A 9 -0.03 14.49 11.47
C VAL A 9 0.24 13.92 10.08
N LEU A 10 1.52 13.82 9.71
CA LEU A 10 1.97 13.22 8.46
C LEU A 10 2.88 12.05 8.82
N VAL A 11 2.51 10.86 8.39
CA VAL A 11 3.21 9.63 8.74
C VAL A 11 3.48 8.85 7.46
N ASP A 12 4.73 8.44 7.30
CA ASP A 12 5.19 7.66 6.16
C ASP A 12 5.79 6.35 6.66
N GLU A 13 5.28 5.23 6.14
CA GLU A 13 5.77 3.87 6.39
C GLU A 13 6.03 3.51 7.87
N LEU A 14 5.10 3.88 8.77
CA LEU A 14 5.20 3.58 10.21
C LEU A 14 5.31 2.08 10.49
N GLU A 15 4.79 1.26 9.60
CA GLU A 15 4.81 -0.20 9.71
C GLU A 15 6.19 -0.84 9.61
N SER A 16 7.23 -0.08 9.23
CA SER A 16 8.60 -0.59 9.10
C SER A 16 9.25 -1.04 10.42
N ILE A 17 8.66 -0.70 11.57
CA ILE A 17 9.25 -0.89 12.90
C ILE A 17 8.77 -2.21 13.57
N THR A 18 7.64 -2.78 13.14
CA THR A 18 7.04 -3.97 13.79
C THR A 18 6.28 -4.87 12.79
N GLU A 19 5.73 -5.98 13.27
CA GLU A 19 5.02 -6.94 12.42
C GLU A 19 3.75 -6.32 11.81
N PRO A 20 3.41 -6.62 10.53
CA PRO A 20 2.33 -5.93 9.82
C PRO A 20 0.99 -5.90 10.57
N GLY A 21 0.58 -7.00 11.19
CA GLY A 21 -0.66 -7.08 11.95
C GLY A 21 -0.66 -6.24 13.24
N ALA A 22 0.50 -6.14 13.91
CA ALA A 22 0.66 -5.28 15.07
C ALA A 22 0.69 -3.80 14.65
N SER A 23 1.44 -3.48 13.58
CA SER A 23 1.48 -2.15 12.96
C SER A 23 0.09 -1.65 12.61
N ALA A 24 -0.71 -2.47 11.92
CA ALA A 24 -2.06 -2.13 11.51
C ALA A 24 -2.96 -1.76 12.71
N LYS A 25 -2.89 -2.52 13.81
CA LYS A 25 -3.65 -2.24 15.05
C LYS A 25 -3.22 -0.94 15.71
N ILE A 26 -1.92 -0.68 15.78
CA ILE A 26 -1.39 0.55 16.35
C ILE A 26 -1.84 1.76 15.53
N ILE A 27 -1.71 1.68 14.19
CA ILE A 27 -2.14 2.75 13.27
C ILE A 27 -3.65 2.98 13.37
N ALA A 28 -4.46 1.92 13.42
CA ALA A 28 -5.91 2.02 13.60
C ALA A 28 -6.27 2.80 14.89
N GLY A 29 -5.68 2.44 16.03
CA GLY A 29 -5.92 3.16 17.29
C GLY A 29 -5.47 4.63 17.26
N ILE A 30 -4.38 4.95 16.55
CA ILE A 30 -3.94 6.33 16.35
C ILE A 30 -4.94 7.10 15.48
N LEU A 31 -5.40 6.51 14.37
CA LEU A 31 -6.39 7.10 13.47
C LEU A 31 -7.71 7.37 14.20
N GLU A 32 -8.18 6.43 15.01
CA GLU A 32 -9.38 6.58 15.85
C GLU A 32 -9.21 7.74 16.85
N THR A 33 -8.07 7.80 17.54
CA THR A 33 -7.78 8.89 18.49
C THR A 33 -7.74 10.26 17.80
N LEU A 34 -7.26 10.32 16.56
CA LEU A 34 -7.19 11.56 15.78
C LEU A 34 -8.55 11.94 15.19
N HIS A 35 -9.39 10.95 14.85
CA HIS A 35 -10.75 11.15 14.35
C HIS A 35 -11.64 11.86 15.38
N ASP A 36 -11.48 11.55 16.67
CA ASP A 36 -12.23 12.17 17.75
C ASP A 36 -11.81 13.62 18.07
N ASN A 37 -10.79 14.15 17.38
CA ASN A 37 -10.29 15.50 17.59
C ASN A 37 -10.58 16.39 16.37
N ASP A 38 -11.66 17.19 16.44
CA ASP A 38 -12.15 18.04 15.34
C ASP A 38 -11.11 19.02 14.74
N GLY A 39 -10.05 19.35 15.48
CA GLY A 39 -8.97 20.23 15.02
C GLY A 39 -7.80 19.50 14.35
N SER A 40 -7.88 18.17 14.21
CA SER A 40 -6.77 17.34 13.74
C SER A 40 -6.97 16.87 12.30
N ILE A 41 -5.91 16.97 11.50
CA ILE A 41 -5.82 16.41 10.16
C ILE A 41 -4.68 15.40 10.15
N ALA A 42 -4.93 14.21 9.60
CA ALA A 42 -3.97 13.13 9.55
C ALA A 42 -3.86 12.55 8.14
N VAL A 43 -2.64 12.33 7.68
CA VAL A 43 -2.34 11.60 6.44
C VAL A 43 -1.32 10.52 6.76
N PHE A 44 -1.71 9.28 6.51
CA PHE A 44 -0.87 8.11 6.68
C PHE A 44 -0.60 7.50 5.31
N VAL A 45 0.68 7.30 4.99
CA VAL A 45 1.13 6.58 3.80
C VAL A 45 1.58 5.21 4.25
N SER A 46 0.90 4.16 3.76
CA SER A 46 1.17 2.78 4.15
C SER A 46 0.78 1.81 3.05
N HIS A 47 1.50 0.69 2.96
CA HIS A 47 1.12 -0.43 2.10
C HIS A 47 0.17 -1.43 2.80
N LEU A 48 -0.21 -1.16 4.07
CA LEU A 48 -1.08 -2.00 4.89
C LEU A 48 -2.53 -1.48 4.97
N ALA A 49 -2.96 -0.65 4.02
CA ALA A 49 -4.26 0.03 4.08
C ALA A 49 -5.45 -0.94 4.33
N GLU A 50 -5.45 -2.12 3.70
CA GLU A 50 -6.49 -3.14 3.91
C GLU A 50 -6.54 -3.61 5.37
N GLN A 51 -5.38 -3.96 5.95
CA GLN A 51 -5.29 -4.45 7.32
C GLN A 51 -5.59 -3.34 8.34
N ILE A 52 -5.20 -2.10 8.05
CA ILE A 52 -5.54 -0.95 8.91
C ILE A 52 -7.06 -0.79 8.94
N LEU A 53 -7.73 -0.80 7.77
CA LEU A 53 -9.18 -0.69 7.69
C LEU A 53 -9.89 -1.84 8.41
N GLU A 54 -9.41 -3.08 8.29
CA GLU A 54 -9.97 -4.24 9.03
C GLU A 54 -9.94 -4.06 10.55
N ASN A 55 -9.00 -3.26 11.08
CA ASN A 55 -8.85 -3.00 12.51
C ASN A 55 -9.43 -1.64 12.95
N THR A 56 -9.93 -0.82 12.02
CA THR A 56 -10.43 0.54 12.30
C THR A 56 -11.95 0.56 12.37
N GLN A 57 -12.51 1.23 13.38
CA GLN A 57 -13.96 1.36 13.56
C GLN A 57 -14.52 2.69 13.05
N CYS A 58 -13.68 3.71 12.89
CA CYS A 58 -14.09 5.02 12.36
C CYS A 58 -14.02 5.08 10.83
N ALA A 59 -14.69 6.06 10.23
CA ALA A 59 -14.66 6.27 8.79
C ALA A 59 -13.32 6.89 8.36
N VAL A 60 -12.48 6.10 7.68
CA VAL A 60 -11.20 6.53 7.12
C VAL A 60 -11.26 6.51 5.59
N ARG A 61 -10.95 7.63 4.95
CA ARG A 61 -10.78 7.69 3.49
C ARG A 61 -9.46 7.03 3.10
N VAL A 62 -9.51 6.15 2.10
CA VAL A 62 -8.32 5.57 1.49
C VAL A 62 -8.22 6.01 0.04
N ASP A 63 -7.06 6.54 -0.31
CA ASP A 63 -6.73 6.96 -1.67
C ASP A 63 -5.55 6.13 -2.16
N GLY A 64 -5.66 5.60 -3.37
CA GLY A 64 -4.75 4.56 -3.86
C GLY A 64 -3.85 5.04 -5.00
N ILE A 65 -2.58 4.65 -4.94
CA ILE A 65 -1.63 4.74 -6.06
C ILE A 65 -1.33 3.32 -6.53
N GLU A 66 -1.44 3.08 -7.83
CA GLU A 66 -1.20 1.77 -8.42
C GLU A 66 -0.33 1.87 -9.69
N ALA A 67 0.38 0.77 -9.98
CA ALA A 67 1.07 0.66 -11.24
C ALA A 67 0.10 0.26 -12.36
N LYS A 68 0.28 0.86 -13.53
CA LYS A 68 -0.54 0.61 -14.73
C LYS A 68 0.07 -0.45 -15.66
N GLY A 69 1.35 -0.77 -15.48
CA GLY A 69 2.05 -1.73 -16.34
C GLY A 69 3.55 -1.45 -16.42
N LEU A 70 4.16 -1.98 -17.48
CA LEU A 70 5.55 -1.76 -17.84
C LEU A 70 5.65 -0.96 -19.14
N ASP A 71 6.61 -0.05 -19.24
CA ASP A 71 6.93 0.66 -20.47
C ASP A 71 7.76 -0.20 -21.45
N GLN A 72 8.13 0.38 -22.59
CA GLN A 72 8.94 -0.31 -23.62
C GLN A 72 10.33 -0.73 -23.12
N ASN A 73 10.85 -0.06 -22.10
CA ASN A 73 12.13 -0.35 -21.45
C ASN A 73 11.95 -1.24 -20.20
N LEU A 74 10.75 -1.77 -19.98
CA LEU A 74 10.38 -2.59 -18.83
C LEU A 74 10.46 -1.85 -17.48
N ASN A 75 10.30 -0.53 -17.46
CA ASN A 75 10.13 0.24 -16.23
C ASN A 75 8.67 0.26 -15.80
N LEU A 76 8.44 0.32 -14.49
CA LEU A 76 7.11 0.46 -13.90
C LEU A 76 6.49 1.81 -14.27
N ILE A 77 5.30 1.76 -14.86
CA ILE A 77 4.46 2.93 -15.09
C ILE A 77 3.56 3.10 -13.87
N VAL A 78 3.79 4.14 -13.08
CA VAL A 78 3.00 4.46 -11.89
C VAL A 78 2.37 5.84 -12.06
N ASP A 79 1.04 5.89 -11.95
CA ASP A 79 0.32 7.16 -11.84
C ASP A 79 0.35 7.59 -10.38
N ARG A 80 1.20 8.58 -10.09
CA ARG A 80 1.43 9.07 -8.72
C ARG A 80 0.33 9.98 -8.21
N THR A 81 -0.72 10.22 -9.00
CA THR A 81 -1.91 10.92 -8.53
C THR A 81 -2.80 9.91 -7.80
N PRO A 82 -3.02 10.04 -6.48
CA PRO A 82 -3.90 9.13 -5.76
C PRO A 82 -5.31 9.16 -6.35
N ARG A 83 -5.87 7.99 -6.60
CA ARG A 83 -7.28 7.84 -6.94
C ARG A 83 -8.07 7.89 -5.64
N TYR A 84 -8.99 8.85 -5.53
CA TYR A 84 -9.78 9.02 -4.31
C TYR A 84 -10.72 7.83 -4.07
N ASN A 85 -10.88 7.46 -2.79
CA ASN A 85 -11.76 6.36 -2.35
C ASN A 85 -11.46 5.04 -3.06
N TYR A 86 -10.18 4.75 -3.27
CA TYR A 86 -9.73 3.57 -4.00
C TYR A 86 -8.65 2.85 -3.19
N LEU A 87 -8.96 1.62 -2.75
CA LEU A 87 -7.98 0.74 -2.14
C LEU A 87 -7.13 0.12 -3.26
N ALA A 88 -5.98 0.74 -3.53
CA ALA A 88 -5.02 0.20 -4.48
C ALA A 88 -4.44 -1.13 -3.99
N LYS A 89 -4.12 -2.01 -4.94
CA LYS A 89 -3.46 -3.28 -4.66
C LYS A 89 -2.06 -3.26 -5.25
N SER A 90 -1.12 -3.85 -4.52
CA SER A 90 0.23 -4.10 -5.04
C SER A 90 0.13 -4.98 -6.29
N THR A 91 0.92 -4.66 -7.31
CA THR A 91 1.02 -5.39 -8.58
C THR A 91 2.39 -6.10 -8.70
N PRO A 92 2.74 -7.02 -7.78
CA PRO A 92 4.04 -7.70 -7.79
C PRO A 92 4.27 -8.50 -9.07
N GLU A 93 3.20 -8.92 -9.76
CA GLU A 93 3.27 -9.62 -11.04
C GLU A 93 4.00 -8.81 -12.11
N LEU A 94 3.94 -7.48 -12.08
CA LEU A 94 4.68 -6.63 -13.03
C LEU A 94 6.19 -6.70 -12.80
N ILE A 95 6.62 -6.82 -11.53
CA ILE A 95 8.03 -7.06 -11.20
C ILE A 95 8.47 -8.43 -11.72
N VAL A 96 7.66 -9.46 -11.49
CA VAL A 96 7.98 -10.82 -11.96
C VAL A 96 7.98 -10.88 -13.49
N GLU A 97 7.08 -10.17 -14.16
CA GLU A 97 7.04 -10.05 -15.62
C GLU A 97 8.30 -9.38 -16.17
N ARG A 98 8.74 -8.28 -15.55
CA ARG A 98 10.02 -7.63 -15.87
C ARG A 98 11.17 -8.62 -15.76
N LEU A 99 11.31 -9.29 -14.62
CA LEU A 99 12.38 -10.26 -14.37
C LEU A 99 12.37 -11.40 -15.41
N THR A 100 11.18 -11.91 -15.73
CA THR A 100 11.01 -12.96 -16.76
C THR A 100 11.50 -12.49 -18.14
N ARG A 101 11.29 -11.22 -18.49
CA ARG A 101 11.70 -10.66 -19.79
C ARG A 101 13.19 -10.30 -19.85
N THR A 102 13.81 -10.00 -18.70
CA THR A 102 15.23 -9.61 -18.62
C THR A 102 16.17 -10.77 -18.30
N SER A 103 15.64 -11.93 -17.92
CA SER A 103 16.42 -13.13 -17.59
C SER A 103 16.47 -14.14 -18.75
N ASP A 104 17.49 -15.00 -18.71
CA ASP A 104 17.70 -16.10 -19.66
C ASP A 104 17.84 -17.45 -18.94
N GLY A 105 17.78 -18.54 -19.72
CA GLY A 105 17.96 -19.92 -19.22
C GLY A 105 17.05 -20.27 -18.04
N ASP A 106 17.61 -20.91 -17.03
CA ASP A 106 16.89 -21.42 -15.85
C ASP A 106 16.17 -20.32 -15.05
N GLN A 107 16.73 -19.11 -14.99
CA GLN A 107 16.10 -17.98 -14.30
C GLN A 107 14.80 -17.55 -14.99
N LYS A 108 14.79 -17.53 -16.32
CA LYS A 108 13.60 -17.22 -17.12
C LYS A 108 12.50 -18.25 -16.87
N GLU A 109 12.85 -19.53 -16.80
CA GLU A 109 11.90 -20.60 -16.48
C GLU A 109 11.35 -20.48 -15.06
N PHE A 110 12.21 -20.17 -14.08
CA PHE A 110 11.80 -19.91 -12.70
C PHE A 110 10.81 -18.75 -12.58
N TYR A 111 11.15 -17.57 -13.11
CA TYR A 111 10.27 -16.40 -13.05
C TYR A 111 8.99 -16.61 -13.87
N GLY A 112 9.08 -17.32 -15.00
CA GLY A 112 7.91 -17.73 -15.78
C GLY A 112 6.93 -18.57 -14.96
N ARG A 113 7.42 -19.58 -14.22
CA ARG A 113 6.58 -20.38 -13.30
C ARG A 113 6.01 -19.55 -12.15
N LEU A 114 6.79 -18.63 -11.58
CA LEU A 114 6.32 -17.74 -10.53
C LEU A 114 5.20 -16.82 -11.03
N LEU A 115 5.35 -16.26 -12.24
CA LEU A 115 4.35 -15.40 -12.88
C LEU A 115 3.02 -16.13 -13.09
N GLN A 116 3.04 -17.43 -13.42
CA GLN A 116 1.81 -18.22 -13.56
C GLN A 116 1.02 -18.33 -12.25
N LYS A 117 1.68 -18.30 -11.07
CA LYS A 117 0.97 -18.31 -9.77
C LYS A 117 0.09 -17.08 -9.56
N PHE A 118 0.44 -15.95 -10.18
CA PHE A 118 -0.37 -14.73 -10.12
C PHE A 118 -1.54 -14.76 -11.12
N LYS A 119 -1.38 -15.43 -12.28
CA LYS A 119 -2.42 -15.52 -13.33
C LYS A 119 -3.55 -16.50 -13.00
N GLY A 120 -3.32 -17.46 -12.10
CA GLY A 120 -4.31 -18.47 -11.69
C GLY A 120 -5.33 -18.03 -10.64
N LYS A 121 -5.31 -16.79 -10.16
CA LYS A 121 -6.22 -16.26 -9.12
C LYS A 121 -7.30 -15.30 -9.67
N LYS A 122 -7.90 -15.61 -10.82
CA LYS A 122 -9.08 -14.87 -11.31
C LYS A 122 -10.37 -15.50 -10.82
#